data_AF-A0A957KX47-F1
#
_entry.id   AF-A0A957KX47-F1
#
_cell.length_a   1.000
_cell.length_b   1.000
_cell.length_c   1.000
_cell.angle_alpha   90.00
_cell.angle_beta   90.00
_cell.angle_gamma   90.00
#
_symmetry.space_group_name_H-M   'P 1'
#
loop_
_entity.id
_entity.type
_entity.pdbx_description
1 polymer ?
#
loop_
_entity_poly.entity_id
_entity_poly.type
_entity_poly.pdbx_seq_one_letter_code
_entity_poly.pdbx_strand_id
1 'polypeptide(L)'
;MSVRLRLTLIYTAVLTLVFLLFGVSVYGRSRSALLDDIDRSLTDIAEQVVNETQAFERGDVTLISFPDRAGSFQSATIFMVAIDSSGDVTPLSDNLIMQDFRRKLDAKNLTTENVFAIVNLDGQRLRVLTAPLLIPNEDGSDRLIGYLQIARLLDSYDTALSSLRWTLLFAGWAA
;
A
#
# COMPACT_ATOMS: atom_id res chain seq x y z
N MET A 1 -11.26 -51.13 -28.42
CA MET A 1 -11.23 -49.65 -28.63
C MET A 1 -10.70 -48.90 -27.40
N SER A 2 -9.67 -49.42 -26.71
CA SER A 2 -9.18 -48.91 -25.42
C SER A 2 -7.92 -48.02 -25.53
N VAL A 3 -7.14 -48.14 -26.61
CA VAL A 3 -5.87 -47.41 -26.78
C VAL A 3 -6.11 -45.94 -27.15
N ARG A 4 -7.07 -45.64 -28.03
CA ARG A 4 -7.43 -44.25 -28.38
C ARG A 4 -7.88 -43.43 -27.17
N LEU A 5 -8.73 -44.02 -26.32
CA LEU A 5 -9.25 -43.36 -25.13
C LEU A 5 -8.15 -43.10 -24.07
N ARG A 6 -7.19 -44.03 -23.95
CA ARG A 6 -6.03 -43.87 -23.07
C ARG A 6 -5.09 -42.76 -23.55
N LEU A 7 -4.85 -42.67 -24.86
CA LEU A 7 -4.06 -41.58 -25.44
C LEU A 7 -4.75 -40.23 -25.22
N THR A 8 -6.05 -40.11 -25.55
CA THR A 8 -6.77 -38.83 -25.38
C THR A 8 -6.78 -38.38 -23.92
N LEU A 9 -6.95 -39.30 -22.97
CA LEU A 9 -6.95 -38.96 -21.55
C LEU A 9 -5.58 -38.44 -21.07
N ILE A 10 -4.48 -39.03 -21.56
CA ILE A 10 -3.12 -38.54 -21.26
C ILE A 10 -2.89 -37.17 -21.91
N TYR A 11 -3.28 -36.99 -23.17
CA TYR A 11 -3.14 -35.72 -23.87
C TYR A 11 -3.95 -34.61 -23.18
N THR A 12 -5.20 -34.87 -22.78
CA THR A 12 -6.00 -33.91 -22.02
C THR A 12 -5.39 -33.65 -20.64
N ALA A 13 -4.93 -34.67 -19.92
CA ALA A 13 -4.30 -34.49 -18.61
C ALA A 13 -3.03 -33.64 -18.68
N VAL A 14 -2.17 -33.88 -19.68
CA VAL A 14 -0.96 -33.07 -19.92
C VAL A 14 -1.35 -31.65 -20.28
N LEU A 15 -2.34 -31.45 -21.14
CA LEU A 15 -2.83 -30.12 -21.52
C LEU A 15 -3.36 -29.35 -20.30
N THR A 16 -4.22 -29.98 -19.49
CA THR A 16 -4.76 -29.39 -18.25
C THR A 16 -3.63 -29.05 -17.28
N LEU A 17 -2.62 -29.91 -17.12
CA LEU A 17 -1.47 -29.65 -16.27
C LEU A 17 -0.71 -28.40 -16.73
N VAL A 18 -0.46 -28.26 -18.04
CA VAL A 18 0.23 -27.10 -18.60
C VAL A 18 -0.56 -25.81 -18.37
N PHE A 19 -1.89 -25.83 -18.59
CA PHE A 19 -2.75 -24.68 -18.30
C PHE A 19 -2.75 -24.30 -16.81
N LEU A 20 -2.77 -25.29 -15.93
CA LEU A 20 -2.76 -25.06 -14.48
C LEU A 20 -1.44 -24.41 -14.06
N LEU A 21 -0.30 -24.94 -14.52
CA LEU A 21 1.01 -24.34 -14.26
C LEU A 21 1.12 -22.92 -14.80
N PHE A 22 0.61 -22.68 -16.01
CA PHE A 22 0.57 -21.35 -16.60
C PHE A 22 -0.29 -20.38 -15.77
N GLY A 23 -1.48 -20.79 -15.38
CA GLY A 23 -2.39 -20.00 -14.55
C GLY A 23 -1.80 -19.64 -13.19
N VAL A 24 -1.16 -20.59 -12.52
CA VAL A 24 -0.46 -20.35 -11.24
C VAL A 24 0.67 -19.34 -11.40
N SER A 25 1.47 -19.48 -12.46
CA SER A 25 2.59 -18.57 -12.73
C SER A 25 2.13 -17.14 -13.02
N VAL A 26 1.10 -16.98 -13.87
CA VAL A 26 0.51 -15.67 -14.18
C VAL A 26 -0.12 -15.05 -12.93
N TYR A 27 -0.92 -15.81 -12.18
CA TYR A 27 -1.56 -15.32 -10.96
C TYR A 27 -0.52 -14.85 -9.92
N GLY A 28 0.53 -15.65 -9.71
CA GLY A 28 1.62 -15.30 -8.81
C GLY A 28 2.33 -14.01 -9.20
N ARG A 29 2.69 -13.87 -10.49
CA ARG A 29 3.32 -12.63 -10.98
C ARG A 29 2.41 -11.41 -10.86
N SER A 30 1.16 -11.53 -11.29
CA SER A 30 0.20 -10.41 -11.21
C SER A 30 0.02 -9.96 -9.76
N ARG A 31 -0.12 -10.91 -8.82
CA ARG A 31 -0.24 -10.62 -7.39
C ARG A 31 0.91 -9.77 -6.86
N SER A 32 2.15 -10.15 -7.19
CA SER A 32 3.34 -9.41 -6.77
C SER A 32 3.44 -8.05 -7.46
N ALA A 33 3.25 -7.99 -8.77
CA ALA A 33 3.32 -6.75 -9.53
C ALA A 33 2.33 -5.69 -9.01
N LEU A 34 1.10 -6.08 -8.73
CA LEU A 34 0.08 -5.19 -8.18
C LEU A 34 0.44 -4.67 -6.76
N LEU A 35 1.14 -5.46 -5.93
CA LEU A 35 1.60 -4.98 -4.62
C LEU A 35 2.78 -4.05 -4.75
N ASP A 36 3.74 -4.38 -5.61
CA ASP A 36 4.90 -3.53 -5.88
C ASP A 36 4.47 -2.17 -6.44
N ASP A 37 3.45 -2.13 -7.29
CA ASP A 37 2.87 -0.87 -7.80
C ASP A 37 2.21 -0.04 -6.68
N ILE A 38 1.56 -0.68 -5.71
CA ILE A 38 1.02 0.03 -4.54
C ILE A 38 2.16 0.59 -3.69
N ASP A 39 3.18 -0.21 -3.40
CA ASP A 39 4.29 0.21 -2.55
C ASP A 39 5.10 1.34 -3.20
N ARG A 40 5.34 1.28 -4.52
CA ARG A 40 5.92 2.39 -5.30
C ARG A 40 5.07 3.65 -5.24
N SER A 41 3.76 3.51 -5.50
CA SER A 41 2.84 4.65 -5.44
C SER A 41 2.81 5.31 -4.06
N LEU A 42 2.87 4.52 -2.96
CA LEU A 42 2.95 5.06 -1.60
C LEU A 42 4.27 5.80 -1.38
N THR A 43 5.37 5.26 -1.90
CA THR A 43 6.71 5.86 -1.79
C THR A 43 6.77 7.20 -2.53
N ASP A 44 6.29 7.25 -3.77
CA ASP A 44 6.29 8.47 -4.59
C ASP A 44 5.49 9.59 -3.91
N ILE A 45 4.33 9.25 -3.33
CA ILE A 45 3.50 10.20 -2.57
C ILE A 45 4.22 10.65 -1.31
N ALA A 46 4.85 9.72 -0.57
CA ALA A 46 5.61 10.07 0.63
C ALA A 46 6.76 11.02 0.31
N GLU A 47 7.57 10.71 -0.70
CA GLU A 47 8.67 11.57 -1.12
C GLU A 47 8.18 12.95 -1.56
N GLN A 48 7.07 13.02 -2.30
CA GLN A 48 6.52 14.30 -2.73
C GLN A 48 6.03 15.13 -1.54
N VAL A 49 5.33 14.52 -0.58
CA VAL A 49 4.85 15.23 0.62
C VAL A 49 6.02 15.65 1.50
N VAL A 50 7.00 14.78 1.73
CA VAL A 50 8.19 15.08 2.54
C VAL A 50 9.00 16.22 1.92
N ASN A 51 9.22 16.19 0.60
CA ASN A 51 9.96 17.25 -0.10
C ASN A 51 9.24 18.61 -0.10
N GLU A 52 7.92 18.61 -0.07
CA GLU A 52 7.11 19.84 0.01
C GLU A 52 6.83 20.29 1.46
N THR A 53 7.12 19.44 2.46
CA THR A 53 6.93 19.75 3.87
C THR A 53 8.00 20.72 4.33
N GLN A 54 7.58 21.84 4.92
CA GLN A 54 8.48 22.82 5.52
C GLN A 54 8.36 22.75 7.03
N ALA A 55 9.49 22.53 7.69
CA ALA A 55 9.59 22.63 9.15
C ALA A 55 10.10 24.02 9.52
N PHE A 56 9.35 24.72 10.37
CA PHE A 56 9.77 25.99 10.95
C PHE A 56 10.07 25.78 12.43
N GLU A 57 11.32 26.03 12.83
CA GLU A 57 11.69 26.08 14.23
C GLU A 57 11.52 27.52 14.75
N ARG A 58 10.67 27.70 15.76
CA ARG A 58 10.53 28.97 16.49
C ARG A 58 10.75 28.69 17.97
N GLY A 59 12.00 28.82 18.42
CA GLY A 59 12.39 28.51 19.79
C GLY A 59 12.34 27.00 20.04
N ASP A 60 11.65 26.57 21.11
CA ASP A 60 11.49 25.15 21.47
C ASP A 60 10.31 24.47 20.74
N VAL A 61 9.61 25.20 19.87
CA VAL A 61 8.45 24.69 19.13
C VAL A 61 8.83 24.46 17.67
N THR A 62 8.76 23.20 17.24
CA THR A 62 8.86 22.81 15.83
C THR A 62 7.46 22.80 15.22
N LEU A 63 7.17 23.74 14.32
CA LEU A 63 5.94 23.72 13.50
C LEU A 63 6.22 22.98 12.20
N ILE A 64 5.42 21.96 11.91
CA ILE A 64 5.47 21.24 10.64
C ILE A 64 4.35 21.79 9.76
N SER A 65 4.71 22.49 8.68
CA SER A 65 3.77 22.95 7.66
C SER A 65 3.78 21.96 6.51
N PHE A 66 2.69 21.21 6.39
CA PHE A 66 2.44 20.35 5.24
C PHE A 66 1.89 21.18 4.08
N PRO A 67 2.14 20.79 2.82
CA PRO A 67 1.59 21.51 1.68
C PRO A 67 0.05 21.47 1.70
N ASP A 68 -0.61 22.59 1.36
CA ASP A 68 -2.08 22.63 1.16
C ASP A 68 -2.55 21.59 0.12
N ARG A 69 -1.64 21.22 -0.79
CA ARG A 69 -1.80 20.16 -1.80
C ARG A 69 -1.66 18.74 -1.27
N ALA A 70 -1.35 18.52 0.01
CA ALA A 70 -1.53 17.22 0.65
C ALA A 70 -2.97 16.71 0.47
N GLY A 71 -3.94 17.63 0.48
CA GLY A 71 -5.32 17.37 0.07
C GLY A 71 -5.50 17.09 -1.43
N SER A 72 -4.63 17.52 -2.33
CA SER A 72 -4.77 17.19 -3.77
C SER A 72 -4.43 15.73 -4.11
N PHE A 73 -3.74 15.00 -3.22
CA PHE A 73 -3.54 13.54 -3.32
C PHE A 73 -4.78 12.73 -2.88
N GLN A 74 -5.94 13.40 -2.75
CA GLN A 74 -7.26 12.83 -2.47
C GLN A 74 -7.72 11.87 -3.59
N SER A 75 -7.16 10.67 -3.60
CA SER A 75 -7.96 9.52 -4.04
C SER A 75 -8.87 9.11 -2.89
N ALA A 76 -10.11 8.73 -3.17
CA ALA A 76 -11.03 8.13 -2.19
C ALA A 76 -10.45 6.89 -1.47
N THR A 77 -9.31 6.38 -1.95
CA THR A 77 -8.63 5.20 -1.39
C THR A 77 -7.33 5.49 -0.64
N ILE A 78 -6.91 6.76 -0.52
CA ILE A 78 -5.66 7.15 0.12
C ILE A 78 -5.95 7.98 1.37
N PHE A 79 -5.22 7.66 2.43
CA PHE A 79 -5.33 8.22 3.76
C PHE A 79 -3.96 8.72 4.22
N MET A 80 -3.89 9.90 4.82
CA MET A 80 -2.62 10.49 5.24
C MET A 80 -2.73 11.12 6.62
N VAL A 81 -1.77 10.81 7.47
CA VAL A 81 -1.71 11.25 8.86
C VAL A 81 -0.29 11.63 9.21
N ALA A 82 -0.11 12.77 9.85
CA ALA A 82 1.14 13.14 10.50
C ALA A 82 1.07 12.83 12.01
N ILE A 83 2.19 12.36 12.54
CA ILE A 83 2.39 12.13 13.97
C ILE A 83 3.54 13.02 14.40
N ASP A 84 3.30 13.92 15.35
CA ASP A 84 4.36 14.79 15.88
C ASP A 84 5.29 14.02 16.86
N SER A 85 6.35 14.67 17.32
CA SER A 85 7.23 14.11 18.36
C SER A 85 6.54 13.88 19.71
N SER A 86 5.43 14.57 19.98
CA SER A 86 4.57 14.37 21.16
C SER A 86 3.67 13.13 21.04
N GLY A 87 3.54 12.57 19.83
CA GLY A 87 2.65 11.48 19.50
C GLY A 87 1.22 11.89 19.15
N ASP A 88 0.94 13.19 19.01
CA ASP A 88 -0.32 13.76 18.55
C ASP A 88 -0.51 13.50 17.05
N VAL A 89 -1.75 13.24 16.67
CA VAL A 89 -2.12 12.72 15.35
C VAL A 89 -2.89 13.79 14.59
N THR A 90 -2.24 14.38 13.59
CA THR A 90 -2.85 15.39 12.72
C THR A 90 -3.27 14.75 11.40
N PRO A 91 -4.58 14.62 11.10
CA PRO A 91 -5.05 14.11 9.83
C PRO A 91 -4.73 15.12 8.72
N LEU A 92 -4.12 14.63 7.65
CA LEU A 92 -3.74 15.43 6.47
C LEU A 92 -4.73 15.29 5.31
N SER A 93 -5.54 14.23 5.31
CA SER A 93 -6.56 14.02 4.28
C SER A 93 -7.98 14.17 4.81
N ASP A 94 -8.82 14.86 4.04
CA ASP A 94 -10.25 15.08 4.39
C ASP A 94 -11.04 13.78 4.49
N ASN A 95 -10.64 12.74 3.74
CA ASN A 95 -11.24 11.40 3.81
C ASN A 95 -11.14 10.77 5.20
N LEU A 96 -10.10 11.11 5.98
CA LEU A 96 -9.94 10.65 7.37
C LEU A 96 -10.79 11.45 8.35
N ILE A 97 -11.05 12.73 8.06
CA ILE A 97 -11.91 13.59 8.87
C ILE A 97 -13.35 13.05 8.85
N MET A 98 -13.79 12.47 7.72
CA MET A 98 -15.12 11.86 7.59
C MET A 98 -15.26 10.48 8.26
N GLN A 99 -14.17 9.78 8.58
CA GLN A 99 -14.21 8.47 9.26
C GLN A 99 -13.65 8.51 10.70
N ASP A 100 -13.45 9.71 11.27
CA ASP A 100 -13.00 9.91 12.65
C ASP A 100 -11.66 9.22 13.00
N PHE A 101 -10.78 9.09 11.99
CA PHE A 101 -9.47 8.47 12.13
C PHE A 101 -8.44 9.45 12.74
N ARG A 102 -8.66 9.83 13.99
CA ARG A 102 -7.67 10.55 14.83
C ARG A 102 -6.78 9.56 15.60
N ARG A 103 -6.36 8.49 14.93
CA ARG A 103 -5.54 7.43 15.54
C ARG A 103 -4.38 7.08 14.62
N LYS A 104 -3.28 6.61 15.22
CA LYS A 104 -2.11 6.11 14.48
C LYS A 104 -2.56 4.94 13.60
N LEU A 105 -2.29 5.01 12.31
CA LEU A 105 -2.64 3.97 11.34
C LEU A 105 -1.81 2.71 11.59
N ASP A 106 -0.54 2.89 11.96
CA ASP A 106 0.34 1.84 12.42
C ASP A 106 1.08 2.27 13.69
N ALA A 107 0.58 1.84 14.85
CA ALA A 107 1.21 2.15 16.13
C ALA A 107 2.45 1.27 16.42
N LYS A 108 2.68 0.21 15.64
CA LYS A 108 3.68 -0.82 15.94
C LYS A 108 5.01 -0.60 15.21
N ASN A 109 4.99 0.04 14.04
CA ASN A 109 6.17 0.25 13.21
C ASN A 109 6.57 1.73 13.10
N LEU A 110 6.72 2.40 14.24
CA LEU A 110 7.33 3.74 14.31
C LEU A 110 8.86 3.58 14.39
N THR A 111 9.51 3.48 13.23
CA THR A 111 10.97 3.31 13.12
C THR A 111 11.61 4.43 12.32
N THR A 112 12.93 4.55 12.38
CA THR A 112 13.75 5.53 11.64
C THR A 112 13.95 5.17 10.16
N GLU A 113 13.26 4.16 9.65
CA GLU A 113 13.31 3.70 8.26
C GLU A 113 11.90 3.64 7.67
N ASN A 114 11.82 3.71 6.34
CA ASN A 114 10.56 3.55 5.61
C ASN A 114 10.09 2.10 5.75
N VAL A 115 9.00 1.89 6.49
CA VAL A 115 8.41 0.57 6.69
C VAL A 115 7.02 0.50 6.13
N PHE A 116 6.78 -0.56 5.36
CA PHE A 116 5.46 -0.88 4.88
C PHE A 116 4.82 -1.98 5.72
N ALA A 117 3.65 -1.71 6.28
CA ALA A 117 2.85 -2.68 7.01
C ALA A 117 1.49 -2.91 6.35
N ILE A 118 0.85 -4.03 6.64
CA ILE A 118 -0.56 -4.25 6.32
C ILE A 118 -1.32 -4.19 7.64
N VAL A 119 -2.27 -3.27 7.73
CA VAL A 119 -3.10 -3.07 8.92
C VAL A 119 -4.56 -3.31 8.55
N ASN A 120 -5.28 -3.99 9.42
CA ASN A 120 -6.72 -4.14 9.29
C ASN A 120 -7.40 -3.10 10.19
N LEU A 121 -8.17 -2.21 9.59
CA LEU A 121 -8.86 -1.13 10.28
C LEU A 121 -10.33 -1.16 9.87
N ASP A 122 -11.23 -1.32 10.84
CA ASP A 122 -12.68 -1.42 10.62
C ASP A 122 -13.10 -2.46 9.55
N GLY A 123 -12.39 -3.58 9.50
CA GLY A 123 -12.64 -4.67 8.55
C GLY A 123 -12.07 -4.46 7.15
N GLN A 124 -11.49 -3.28 6.87
CA GLN A 124 -10.80 -2.98 5.62
C GLN A 124 -9.30 -3.26 5.77
N ARG A 125 -8.69 -3.78 4.71
CA ARG A 125 -7.25 -4.04 4.67
C ARG A 125 -6.57 -2.82 4.09
N LEU A 126 -5.59 -2.29 4.83
CA LEU A 126 -4.83 -1.10 4.46
C LEU A 126 -3.35 -1.44 4.31
N ARG A 127 -2.71 -0.92 3.26
CA ARG A 127 -1.25 -0.91 3.11
C ARG A 127 -0.79 0.43 3.66
N VAL A 128 0.00 0.41 4.73
CA VAL A 128 0.48 1.62 5.42
C VAL A 128 1.98 1.73 5.19
N LEU A 129 2.43 2.88 4.70
CA LEU A 129 3.82 3.31 4.69
C LEU A 129 4.02 4.27 5.87
N THR A 130 4.98 3.96 6.74
CA THR A 130 5.47 4.87 7.78
C THR A 130 6.83 5.41 7.35
N ALA A 131 6.92 6.72 7.16
CA ALA A 131 8.15 7.42 6.81
C ALA A 131 8.52 8.41 7.94
N PRO A 132 9.75 8.40 8.45
CA PRO A 132 10.19 9.37 9.45
C PRO A 132 10.37 10.76 8.82
N LEU A 133 9.98 11.80 9.56
CA LEU A 133 10.26 13.19 9.20
C LEU A 133 11.53 13.63 9.92
N LEU A 134 12.60 13.81 9.14
CA LEU A 134 13.92 14.19 9.61
C LEU A 134 14.23 15.62 9.13
N ILE A 135 14.79 16.45 10.02
CA ILE A 135 15.33 17.76 9.65
C ILE A 135 16.83 17.82 9.94
N PRO A 136 17.62 18.43 9.04
CA PRO A 136 19.04 18.63 9.30
C PRO A 136 19.21 19.65 10.45
N ASN A 137 19.91 19.23 11.50
CA ASN A 137 20.26 20.10 12.62
C ASN A 137 21.48 20.97 12.28
N GLU A 138 21.73 22.04 13.04
CA GLU A 138 22.89 22.92 12.87
C GLU A 138 24.24 22.19 12.97
N ASP A 139 24.29 21.08 13.73
CA ASP A 139 25.46 20.21 13.91
C ASP A 139 25.67 19.19 12.76
N GLY A 140 24.82 19.21 11.72
CA GLY A 140 24.86 18.27 10.60
C GLY A 140 24.28 16.88 10.88
N SER A 141 23.68 16.68 12.07
CA SER A 141 22.93 15.47 12.42
C SER A 141 21.45 15.60 12.05
N ASP A 142 20.84 14.56 11.49
CA ASP A 142 19.40 14.54 11.24
C ASP A 142 18.62 14.33 12.55
N ARG A 143 17.69 15.25 12.84
CA ARG A 143 16.80 15.20 13.99
C ARG A 143 15.41 14.73 13.56
N LEU A 144 14.89 13.69 14.22
CA LEU A 144 13.52 13.22 14.05
C LEU A 144 12.54 14.21 14.71
N ILE A 145 11.60 14.71 13.91
CA ILE A 145 10.55 15.65 14.36
C ILE A 145 9.15 15.05 14.34
N GLY A 146 8.98 13.90 13.70
CA GLY A 146 7.71 13.19 13.63
C GLY A 146 7.72 12.05 12.62
N TYR A 147 6.54 11.54 12.31
CA TYR A 147 6.32 10.49 11.32
C TYR A 147 5.19 10.88 10.39
N LEU A 148 5.35 10.57 9.11
CA LEU A 148 4.29 10.62 8.11
C LEU A 148 3.80 9.19 7.86
N GLN A 149 2.50 8.97 8.04
CA GLN A 149 1.84 7.72 7.73
C GLN A 149 0.90 7.91 6.55
N ILE A 150 1.10 7.10 5.51
CA ILE A 150 0.27 7.10 4.31
C ILE A 150 -0.31 5.70 4.16
N ALA A 151 -1.62 5.60 4.08
CA ALA A 151 -2.32 4.34 3.94
C ALA A 151 -3.17 4.30 2.67
N ARG A 152 -3.31 3.11 2.09
CA ARG A 152 -4.19 2.86 0.94
C ARG A 152 -5.05 1.62 1.15
N LEU A 153 -6.33 1.66 0.76
CA LEU A 153 -7.19 0.47 0.73
C LEU A 153 -6.67 -0.58 -0.26
N LEU A 154 -6.66 -1.84 0.17
CA LEU A 154 -6.41 -3.00 -0.70
C LEU A 154 -7.70 -3.60 -1.29
N ASP A 155 -8.89 -3.07 -0.99
CA ASP A 155 -10.15 -3.68 -1.46
C ASP A 155 -10.23 -3.76 -2.99
N SER A 156 -9.73 -2.73 -3.69
CA SER A 156 -9.62 -2.72 -5.14
C SER A 156 -8.62 -3.77 -5.66
N TYR A 157 -7.53 -4.01 -4.93
CA TYR A 157 -6.54 -5.05 -5.21
C TYR A 157 -7.13 -6.46 -5.04
N ASP A 158 -7.83 -6.70 -3.93
CA ASP A 158 -8.48 -7.98 -3.64
C ASP A 158 -9.59 -8.27 -4.69
N THR A 159 -10.31 -7.23 -5.14
CA THR A 159 -11.31 -7.33 -6.21
C THR A 159 -10.68 -7.68 -7.56
N ALA A 160 -9.58 -7.03 -7.94
CA ALA A 160 -8.86 -7.32 -9.18
C ALA A 160 -8.32 -8.77 -9.22
N LEU A 161 -7.72 -9.22 -8.11
CA LEU A 161 -7.23 -10.60 -7.99
C LEU A 161 -8.35 -11.63 -8.00
N SER A 162 -9.47 -11.34 -7.35
CA SER A 162 -10.61 -12.25 -7.34
C SER A 162 -11.22 -12.38 -8.74
N SER A 163 -11.29 -11.29 -9.51
CA SER A 163 -11.72 -11.31 -10.91
C SER A 163 -10.78 -12.14 -11.78
N LEU A 164 -9.46 -11.95 -11.64
CA LEU A 164 -8.47 -12.75 -12.35
C LEU A 164 -8.58 -14.24 -12.01
N ARG A 165 -8.79 -14.56 -10.72
CA ARG A 165 -9.02 -15.94 -10.26
C ARG A 165 -10.24 -16.56 -10.94
N TRP A 166 -11.36 -15.84 -10.98
CA TRP A 166 -12.57 -16.32 -11.65
C TRP A 166 -12.35 -16.49 -13.15
N THR A 167 -11.68 -15.55 -13.82
CA THR A 167 -11.32 -15.69 -15.24
C THR A 167 -10.43 -16.89 -15.48
N LEU A 168 -9.43 -17.17 -14.63
CA LEU A 168 -8.57 -18.36 -14.78
C LEU A 168 -9.33 -19.67 -14.57
N LEU A 169 -10.30 -19.70 -13.64
CA LEU A 169 -11.13 -20.88 -13.40
C LEU A 169 -12.13 -21.12 -14.55
N PHE A 170 -12.69 -20.07 -15.14
CA PHE A 170 -13.68 -20.17 -16.21
C PHE A 170 -13.09 -20.11 -17.64
N ALA A 171 -11.85 -19.67 -17.82
CA ALA A 171 -11.18 -19.68 -19.12
C ALA A 171 -11.03 -21.10 -19.67
N GLY A 172 -10.92 -22.11 -18.80
CA GLY A 172 -10.93 -23.52 -19.19
C GLY A 172 -12.31 -24.07 -19.58
N TRP A 173 -13.40 -23.32 -19.38
CA TRP A 173 -14.75 -23.68 -19.84
C TRP A 173 -15.11 -23.05 -21.19
N ALA A 174 -14.41 -21.99 -21.59
CA ALA A 174 -14.68 -21.23 -22.82
C ALA A 174 -13.84 -21.67 -24.03
N ALA A 175 -12.92 -22.64 -23.85
CA ALA A 175 -12.05 -23.21 -24.88
C ALA A 175 -12.35 -24.69 -25.08
#